data_AF-A0A7G2TNG8-F1
#
_entry.id   AF-A0A7G2TNG8-F1
#
_cell.length_a   1.000
_cell.length_b   1.000
_cell.length_c   1.000
_cell.angle_alpha   90.00
_cell.angle_beta   90.00
_cell.angle_gamma   90.00
#
_symmetry.space_group_name_H-M   'P 1'
#
loop_
_entity.id
_entity.type
_entity.pdbx_description
1 polymer ?
#
loop_
_entity_poly.entity_id
_entity_poly.type
_entity_poly.pdbx_seq_one_letter_code
_entity_poly.pdbx_strand_id
1 'polypeptide(L)'
;MMNPLFNELFAAVQPVLMDAASYLLMAFLIWVGNTVRVHFGIEIEARHREAMHSAIMSGIRAALARGLNGPDAVQDVVDHVFRSTPDALHKLKPAPGVLENIIEGKLREVKDGLPIYGVDLGKDADTLTPAGAA
;
A
#
# COMPACT_ATOMS: atom_id res chain seq x y z
N MET A 1 64.00 -11.93 10.68
CA MET A 1 63.49 -12.60 11.89
C MET A 1 62.40 -11.70 12.46
N MET A 2 61.14 -12.14 12.47
CA MET A 2 60.05 -11.37 13.09
C MET A 2 60.26 -11.36 14.60
N ASN A 3 60.05 -10.21 15.25
CA ASN A 3 60.23 -10.09 16.70
C ASN A 3 59.29 -11.07 17.43
N PRO A 4 59.78 -11.85 18.41
CA PRO A 4 58.98 -12.87 19.10
C PRO A 4 57.75 -12.28 19.79
N LEU A 5 57.85 -11.05 20.30
CA LEU A 5 56.72 -10.29 20.88
C LEU A 5 55.58 -10.05 19.90
N PHE A 6 55.88 -9.85 18.61
CA PHE A 6 54.86 -9.64 17.59
C PHE A 6 54.08 -10.94 17.32
N ASN A 7 54.76 -12.08 17.36
CA ASN A 7 54.14 -13.38 17.13
C ASN A 7 53.23 -13.79 18.30
N GLU A 8 53.65 -13.53 19.54
CA GLU A 8 52.83 -13.76 20.73
C GLU A 8 51.59 -12.87 20.77
N LEU A 9 51.74 -11.58 20.42
CA LEU A 9 50.62 -10.65 20.32
C LEU A 9 49.62 -11.08 19.23
N PHE A 10 50.11 -11.50 18.06
CA PHE A 10 49.26 -11.96 16.97
C PHE A 10 48.50 -13.25 17.34
N ALA A 11 49.17 -14.21 17.98
CA ALA A 11 48.53 -15.44 18.45
C ALA A 11 47.45 -15.18 19.50
N ALA A 12 47.65 -14.18 20.37
CA ALA A 12 46.65 -13.78 21.37
C ALA A 12 45.44 -13.05 20.76
N VAL A 13 45.64 -12.28 19.68
CA VAL A 13 44.59 -11.50 18.99
C VAL A 13 43.80 -12.34 17.96
N GLN A 14 44.41 -13.38 17.39
CA GLN A 14 43.79 -14.26 16.41
C GLN A 14 42.38 -14.78 16.78
N PRO A 15 42.11 -15.30 18.00
CA PRO A 15 40.76 -15.78 18.34
C PRO A 15 39.74 -14.64 18.36
N VAL A 16 40.11 -13.46 18.86
CA VAL A 16 39.22 -12.28 18.91
C VAL A 16 38.88 -11.80 17.51
N LEU A 17 39.81 -11.90 16.55
CA LEU A 17 39.55 -11.57 15.15
C LEU A 17 38.55 -12.53 14.50
N MET A 18 38.62 -13.83 14.83
CA MET A 18 37.66 -14.83 14.31
C MET A 18 36.25 -14.61 14.87
N ASP A 19 36.15 -14.30 16.17
CA ASP A 19 34.88 -13.96 16.80
C ASP A 19 34.30 -12.67 16.20
N ALA A 20 35.12 -11.63 16.07
CA ALA A 20 34.71 -10.37 15.45
C ALA A 20 34.21 -10.56 14.02
N ALA A 21 34.90 -11.38 13.21
CA ALA A 21 34.47 -11.71 11.85
C ALA A 21 33.10 -12.40 11.83
N SER A 22 32.85 -13.30 12.79
CA SER A 22 31.57 -14.02 12.93
C SER A 22 30.44 -13.07 13.33
N TYR A 23 30.67 -12.17 14.29
CA TYR A 23 29.70 -11.15 14.67
C TYR A 23 29.41 -10.15 13.55
N LEU A 24 30.44 -9.74 12.79
CA LEU A 24 30.28 -8.87 11.62
C LEU A 24 29.44 -9.54 10.54
N LEU A 25 29.69 -10.83 10.26
CA LEU A 25 28.89 -11.59 9.31
C LEU A 25 27.43 -11.69 9.78
N MET A 26 27.21 -11.98 11.06
CA MET A 26 25.85 -12.07 11.60
C MET A 26 25.12 -10.72 11.54
N ALA A 27 25.77 -9.63 11.93
CA ALA A 27 25.22 -8.28 11.82
C ALA A 27 24.88 -7.93 10.36
N PHE A 28 25.76 -8.31 9.42
CA PHE A 28 25.53 -8.12 8.00
C PHE A 28 24.30 -8.90 7.50
N LEU A 29 24.15 -10.16 7.88
CA LEU A 29 23.00 -10.99 7.51
C LEU A 29 21.68 -10.44 8.07
N ILE A 30 21.68 -9.97 9.33
CA ILE A 30 20.51 -9.33 9.93
C ILE A 30 20.14 -8.05 9.17
N TRP A 31 21.13 -7.24 8.81
CA TRP A 31 20.93 -6.01 8.05
C TRP A 31 20.35 -6.28 6.66
N VAL A 32 20.94 -7.23 5.91
CA VAL A 32 20.43 -7.63 4.58
C VAL A 32 19.01 -8.18 4.69
N GLY A 33 18.75 -9.07 5.66
CA GLY A 33 17.43 -9.65 5.88
C GLY A 33 16.36 -8.61 6.18
N ASN A 34 16.67 -7.62 7.02
CA ASN A 34 15.74 -6.53 7.35
C ASN A 34 15.48 -5.61 6.17
N THR A 35 16.52 -5.21 5.43
CA THR A 35 16.38 -4.36 4.23
C THR A 35 15.50 -5.02 3.19
N VAL A 36 15.74 -6.29 2.87
CA VAL A 36 14.92 -7.06 1.93
C VAL A 36 13.48 -7.13 2.43
N ARG A 37 13.26 -7.46 3.70
CA ARG A 37 11.90 -7.61 4.23
C ARG A 37 11.10 -6.31 4.20
N VAL A 38 11.73 -5.18 4.51
CA VAL A 38 11.08 -3.87 4.50
C VAL A 38 10.79 -3.43 3.06
N HIS A 39 11.77 -3.52 2.16
CA HIS A 39 11.57 -3.09 0.77
C HIS A 39 10.58 -4.00 0.03
N PHE A 40 10.73 -5.32 0.11
CA PHE A 40 9.82 -6.25 -0.57
C PHE A 40 8.43 -6.30 0.08
N GLY A 41 8.32 -6.13 1.40
CA GLY A 41 7.02 -6.09 2.10
C GLY A 41 6.17 -4.89 1.67
N ILE A 42 6.79 -3.71 1.57
CA ILE A 42 6.11 -2.47 1.18
C ILE A 42 5.68 -2.52 -0.29
N GLU A 43 6.53 -3.05 -1.17
CA GLU A 43 6.23 -3.10 -2.62
C GLU A 43 5.08 -4.09 -2.94
N ILE A 44 4.98 -5.20 -2.21
CA ILE A 44 3.87 -6.15 -2.36
C ILE A 44 2.54 -5.52 -1.94
N GLU A 45 2.53 -4.79 -0.83
CA GLU A 45 1.32 -4.09 -0.37
C GLU A 45 0.92 -2.93 -1.30
N ALA A 46 1.89 -2.16 -1.80
CA ALA A 46 1.66 -1.10 -2.77
C ALA A 46 1.06 -1.67 -4.06
N ARG A 47 1.65 -2.76 -4.58
CA ARG A 47 1.16 -3.44 -5.79
C ARG A 47 -0.28 -3.92 -5.66
N HIS A 48 -0.67 -4.44 -4.50
CA HIS A 48 -2.06 -4.89 -4.30
C HIS A 48 -3.04 -3.72 -4.21
N ARG A 49 -2.65 -2.60 -3.59
CA ARG A 49 -3.47 -1.37 -3.61
C ARG A 49 -3.64 -0.82 -5.02
N GLU A 50 -2.56 -0.80 -5.82
CA GLU A 50 -2.59 -0.34 -7.21
C GLU A 50 -3.44 -1.24 -8.10
N ALA A 51 -3.30 -2.56 -7.96
CA ALA A 51 -4.10 -3.53 -8.71
C ALA A 51 -5.60 -3.33 -8.42
N MET A 52 -5.97 -3.24 -7.14
CA MET A 52 -7.35 -3.00 -6.72
C MET A 52 -7.88 -1.66 -7.24
N HIS A 53 -7.07 -0.60 -7.16
CA HIS A 53 -7.44 0.71 -7.68
C HIS A 53 -7.68 0.69 -9.19
N SER A 54 -6.80 0.04 -9.95
CA SER A 54 -6.94 -0.13 -11.40
C SER A 54 -8.19 -0.96 -11.76
N ALA A 55 -8.49 -2.01 -11.00
CA ALA A 55 -9.70 -2.81 -11.16
C ALA A 55 -10.95 -1.98 -10.91
N ILE A 56 -10.98 -1.15 -9.86
CA ILE A 56 -12.10 -0.23 -9.60
C ILE A 56 -12.29 0.72 -10.77
N MET A 57 -11.23 1.41 -11.22
CA MET A 57 -11.34 2.40 -12.30
C MET A 57 -11.74 1.78 -13.64
N SER A 58 -11.22 0.60 -13.97
CA SER A 58 -11.63 -0.14 -15.18
C SER A 58 -13.07 -0.65 -15.09
N GLY A 59 -13.49 -1.12 -13.92
CA GLY A 59 -14.86 -1.50 -13.63
C GLY A 59 -15.82 -0.33 -13.80
N ILE A 60 -15.50 0.84 -13.21
CA ILE A 60 -16.33 2.05 -13.33
C ILE A 60 -16.50 2.43 -14.80
N ARG A 61 -15.41 2.46 -15.57
CA ARG A 61 -15.47 2.74 -17.01
C ARG A 61 -16.33 1.73 -17.76
N ALA A 62 -16.21 0.45 -17.44
CA ALA A 62 -17.00 -0.61 -18.07
C ALA A 62 -18.50 -0.55 -17.70
N ALA A 63 -18.82 -0.19 -16.46
CA ALA A 63 -20.19 0.00 -15.99
C ALA A 63 -20.85 1.21 -16.67
N LEU A 64 -20.14 2.35 -16.72
CA LEU A 64 -20.62 3.56 -17.38
C LEU A 64 -20.76 3.37 -18.90
N ALA A 65 -19.83 2.65 -19.54
CA ALA A 65 -19.93 2.32 -20.97
C ALA A 65 -21.15 1.45 -21.29
N ARG A 66 -21.64 0.66 -20.32
CA ARG A 66 -22.90 -0.10 -20.42
C ARG A 66 -24.14 0.73 -20.06
N GLY A 67 -23.97 2.00 -19.70
CA GLY A 67 -25.07 2.87 -19.27
C GLY A 67 -25.58 2.57 -17.86
N LEU A 68 -24.86 1.77 -17.08
CA LEU A 68 -25.22 1.49 -15.68
C LEU A 68 -25.01 2.75 -14.83
N ASN A 69 -25.91 2.97 -13.87
CA ASN A 69 -25.86 4.12 -12.98
C ASN A 69 -26.30 3.75 -11.57
N GLY A 70 -25.88 4.56 -10.58
CA GLY A 70 -26.34 4.42 -9.20
C GLY A 70 -26.00 3.04 -8.60
N PRO A 71 -26.91 2.42 -7.83
CA PRO A 71 -26.66 1.15 -7.15
C PRO A 71 -26.25 0.00 -8.08
N ASP A 72 -26.83 -0.06 -9.28
CA ASP A 72 -26.53 -1.13 -10.25
C ASP A 72 -25.10 -1.03 -10.78
N ALA A 73 -24.61 0.20 -10.99
CA ALA A 73 -23.21 0.43 -11.35
C ALA A 73 -22.27 0.04 -10.21
N VAL A 74 -22.63 0.37 -8.96
CA VAL A 74 -21.81 0.01 -7.79
C VAL A 74 -21.68 -1.51 -7.70
N GLN A 75 -22.79 -2.24 -7.77
CA GLN A 75 -22.77 -3.71 -7.68
C GLN A 75 -21.94 -4.34 -8.80
N ASP A 76 -22.10 -3.86 -10.03
CA ASP A 76 -21.36 -4.37 -11.18
C ASP A 76 -19.84 -4.13 -11.06
N VAL A 77 -19.44 -2.97 -10.53
CA VAL A 77 -18.03 -2.66 -10.24
C VAL A 77 -17.48 -3.55 -9.12
N VAL A 78 -18.26 -3.77 -8.06
CA VAL A 78 -17.90 -4.71 -6.97
C VAL A 78 -17.61 -6.09 -7.56
N ASP A 79 -18.53 -6.63 -8.35
CA ASP A 79 -18.38 -7.94 -8.99
C ASP A 79 -17.16 -7.99 -9.93
N HIS A 80 -16.87 -6.88 -10.62
CA HIS A 80 -15.68 -6.76 -11.48
C HIS A 80 -14.38 -6.77 -10.67
N VAL A 81 -14.33 -6.07 -9.52
CA VAL A 81 -13.17 -6.05 -8.62
C VAL A 81 -12.93 -7.42 -8.00
N PHE A 82 -13.99 -8.12 -7.58
CA PHE A 82 -13.90 -9.49 -7.07
C PHE A 82 -13.33 -10.46 -8.11
N ARG A 83 -13.75 -10.35 -9.38
CA ARG A 83 -13.23 -11.20 -10.47
C ARG A 83 -11.82 -10.82 -10.90
N SER A 84 -11.48 -9.54 -10.91
CA SER A 84 -10.23 -9.05 -11.47
C SER A 84 -9.06 -9.02 -10.48
N THR A 85 -9.36 -8.93 -9.17
CA THR A 85 -8.34 -8.77 -8.12
C THR A 85 -8.56 -9.63 -6.87
N PRO A 86 -8.69 -10.97 -7.03
CA PRO A 86 -8.89 -11.86 -5.88
C PRO A 86 -7.75 -11.79 -4.87
N ASP A 87 -6.51 -11.67 -5.33
CA ASP A 87 -5.33 -11.62 -4.46
C ASP A 87 -5.26 -10.32 -3.63
N ALA A 88 -5.61 -9.19 -4.25
CA ALA A 88 -5.61 -7.90 -3.56
C ALA A 88 -6.69 -7.87 -2.47
N LEU A 89 -7.87 -8.42 -2.73
CA LEU A 89 -8.95 -8.54 -1.74
C LEU A 89 -8.56 -9.46 -0.59
N HIS A 90 -7.91 -10.60 -0.86
CA HIS A 90 -7.41 -11.49 0.19
C HIS A 90 -6.36 -10.84 1.09
N LYS A 91 -5.50 -9.97 0.54
CA LYS A 91 -4.48 -9.26 1.32
C LYS A 91 -5.06 -8.07 2.08
N LEU A 92 -5.81 -7.21 1.40
CA LEU A 92 -6.26 -5.93 1.93
C LEU A 92 -7.46 -6.08 2.87
N LYS A 93 -8.28 -7.14 2.70
CA LYS A 93 -9.44 -7.46 3.54
C LYS A 93 -10.26 -6.22 3.93
N PRO A 94 -10.76 -5.45 2.95
CA PRO A 94 -11.57 -4.26 3.24
C PRO A 94 -12.75 -4.65 4.13
N ALA A 95 -13.07 -3.80 5.10
CA ALA A 95 -14.24 -4.02 5.96
C ALA A 95 -15.53 -3.99 5.12
N PRO A 96 -16.60 -4.68 5.55
CA PRO A 96 -17.87 -4.68 4.83
C PRO A 96 -18.39 -3.26 4.58
N GLY A 97 -18.81 -2.96 3.35
CA GLY A 97 -19.31 -1.64 2.96
C GLY A 97 -18.23 -0.61 2.57
N VAL A 98 -16.95 -0.85 2.90
CA VAL A 98 -15.87 0.10 2.55
C VAL A 98 -15.62 0.12 1.05
N LEU A 99 -15.66 -1.03 0.40
CA LEU A 99 -15.44 -1.14 -1.04
C LEU A 99 -16.56 -0.41 -1.81
N GLU A 100 -17.79 -0.65 -1.41
CA GLU A 100 -18.99 -0.04 -1.95
C GLU A 100 -18.95 1.49 -1.81
N ASN A 101 -18.60 1.99 -0.62
CA ASN A 101 -18.47 3.44 -0.37
C ASN A 101 -17.37 4.09 -1.24
N ILE A 102 -16.23 3.43 -1.41
CA ILE A 102 -15.14 3.93 -2.26
C ILE A 102 -15.60 3.97 -3.73
N ILE A 103 -16.26 2.91 -4.19
CA ILE A 103 -16.78 2.83 -5.55
C ILE A 103 -17.83 3.92 -5.77
N GLU A 104 -18.77 4.11 -4.84
CA GLU A 104 -19.80 5.14 -4.94
C GLU A 104 -19.18 6.54 -5.02
N GLY A 105 -18.21 6.85 -4.14
CA GLY A 105 -17.48 8.11 -4.18
C GLY A 105 -16.79 8.35 -5.52
N LYS A 106 -16.08 7.33 -6.03
CA LYS A 106 -15.39 7.42 -7.33
C LYS A 106 -16.34 7.52 -8.51
N LEU A 107 -17.50 6.88 -8.44
CA LEU A 107 -18.52 6.97 -9.48
C LEU A 107 -19.09 8.39 -9.57
N ARG A 108 -19.28 9.05 -8.42
CA ARG A 108 -19.66 10.47 -8.33
C ARG A 108 -18.58 11.37 -8.91
N GLU A 109 -17.32 11.19 -8.50
CA GLU A 109 -16.18 11.98 -9.04
C GLU A 109 -16.13 11.92 -10.59
N VAL A 110 -16.23 10.72 -11.16
CA VAL A 110 -16.21 10.53 -12.62
C VAL A 110 -17.44 11.15 -13.30
N LYS A 111 -18.62 11.04 -12.68
CA LYS A 111 -19.88 11.58 -13.21
C LYS A 111 -19.91 13.10 -13.20
N ASP A 112 -19.37 13.71 -12.15
CA ASP A 112 -19.37 15.16 -11.94
C ASP A 112 -18.22 15.85 -12.69
N GLY A 113 -17.39 15.08 -13.41
CA GLY A 113 -16.23 15.59 -14.15
C GLY A 113 -15.16 16.21 -13.25
N LEU A 114 -15.21 15.90 -11.94
CA LEU A 114 -14.28 16.44 -10.95
C LEU A 114 -12.91 15.78 -11.15
N PRO A 115 -11.82 16.56 -11.16
CA PRO A 115 -10.48 15.99 -11.17
C PRO A 115 -10.32 15.10 -9.92
N ILE A 116 -9.78 13.89 -10.13
CA ILE A 116 -9.50 12.90 -9.07
C ILE A 116 -8.34 13.42 -8.19
N TYR A 117 -8.51 14.51 -7.45
CA TYR A 117 -7.63 15.00 -6.39
C TYR A 117 -8.31 16.14 -5.61
N GLY A 118 -8.58 15.89 -4.33
CA GLY A 118 -8.87 16.92 -3.32
C GLY A 118 -10.34 17.28 -3.18
N VAL A 119 -10.93 16.85 -2.06
CA VAL A 119 -12.13 17.50 -1.53
C VAL A 119 -11.74 18.92 -1.14
N ASP A 120 -12.00 19.90 -2.02
CA ASP A 120 -11.95 21.30 -1.64
C ASP A 120 -13.22 21.60 -0.82
N LEU A 121 -13.09 21.46 0.51
CA LEU A 121 -14.14 21.85 1.47
C LEU A 121 -14.30 23.39 1.55
N GLY A 122 -13.69 24.15 0.64
CA GLY A 122 -13.52 25.61 0.73
C GLY A 122 -14.45 26.46 -0.13
N LYS A 123 -15.65 25.98 -0.49
CA LYS A 123 -16.68 26.87 -1.09
C LYS A 123 -18.14 26.63 -0.69
N ASP A 124 -18.40 25.58 0.08
CA ASP A 124 -19.78 25.17 0.41
C ASP A 124 -20.15 25.47 1.88
N ALA A 125 -19.14 25.74 2.72
CA ALA A 125 -19.32 26.08 4.14
C ALA A 125 -20.20 27.32 4.37
N ASP A 126 -20.24 28.24 3.40
CA ASP A 126 -21.01 29.50 3.49
C ASP A 126 -22.50 29.31 3.17
N THR A 127 -22.92 28.12 2.73
CA THR A 127 -24.33 27.84 2.39
C THR A 127 -25.07 26.96 3.39
N LEU A 128 -24.41 26.55 4.47
CA LEU A 128 -25.08 25.95 5.63
C LEU A 128 -25.79 27.04 6.44
N THR A 129 -26.85 27.61 5.86
CA THR A 129 -27.91 28.24 6.65
C THR A 129 -28.44 27.15 7.59
N PRO A 130 -28.47 27.35 8.91
CA PRO A 130 -29.07 26.38 9.81
C PRO A 130 -30.57 26.32 9.51
N ALA A 131 -30.99 25.26 8.85
CA ALA A 131 -32.40 24.90 8.74
C ALA A 131 -32.91 24.60 10.16
N GLY A 132 -33.56 25.58 10.79
CA GLY A 132 -34.30 25.37 12.04
C GLY A 132 -34.11 26.42 13.13
N ALA A 133 -34.41 27.69 12.83
CA ALA A 133 -34.75 28.67 13.87
C ALA A 133 -36.02 29.42 13.44
N ALA A 134 -37.16 28.74 13.60
CA ALA A 134 -38.46 29.37 13.78
C ALA A 134 -38.73 29.47 15.29
#